data_AF-A0A542JFU1-F1
#
_entry.id   AF-A0A542JFU1-F1
#
_cell.length_a   1.000
_cell.length_b   1.000
_cell.length_c   1.000
_cell.angle_alpha   90.00
_cell.angle_beta   90.00
_cell.angle_gamma   90.00
#
_symmetry.space_group_name_H-M   'P 1'
#
loop_
_entity.id
_entity.type
_entity.pdbx_description
1 polymer ?
#
loop_
_entity_poly.entity_id
_entity_poly.type
_entity_poly.pdbx_seq_one_letter_code
_entity_poly.pdbx_strand_id
1 'polypeptide(L)' 'MRRITNPRHPNVNQVGTQIQYKGEPHLITDVGGSSFTLVRLRDGYAENVKIREVNGR' A
#
# COMPACT_ATOMS: atom_id res chain seq x y z
N MET A 1 5.82 30.77 -12.64
CA MET A 1 5.31 29.88 -11.57
C MET A 1 5.51 28.43 -12.00
N ARG A 2 6.55 27.75 -11.52
CA ARG A 2 6.78 26.32 -11.85
C ARG A 2 5.82 25.50 -10.98
N ARG A 3 4.88 24.79 -11.61
CA ARG A 3 3.98 23.87 -10.91
C ARG A 3 4.83 22.67 -10.47
N ILE A 4 5.23 22.64 -9.19
CA ILE A 4 5.85 21.47 -8.59
C ILE A 4 4.73 20.44 -8.43
N THR A 5 4.46 19.67 -9.47
CA THR A 5 3.71 18.43 -9.30
C THR A 5 4.65 17.49 -8.58
N ASN A 6 4.48 17.34 -7.26
CA ASN A 6 5.14 16.28 -6.52
C ASN A 6 4.95 14.97 -7.31
N PRO A 7 6.03 14.24 -7.61
CA PRO A 7 5.90 12.99 -8.33
C PRO A 7 4.97 12.08 -7.51
N ARG A 8 3.88 11.63 -8.14
CA ARG A 8 2.99 10.66 -7.53
C ARG A 8 3.83 9.44 -7.17
N HIS A 9 3.61 8.91 -5.96
CA HIS A 9 4.30 7.72 -5.51
C HIS A 9 4.08 6.60 -6.55
N PRO A 10 5.11 5.85 -6.96
CA PRO A 10 5.01 4.89 -8.07
C PRO A 10 3.94 3.82 -7.87
N ASN A 11 3.60 3.53 -6.62
CA ASN A 11 2.58 2.55 -6.25
C ASN A 11 1.26 3.15 -5.75
N VAL A 12 1.02 4.46 -5.97
CA VAL A 12 -0.24 5.10 -5.54
C VAL A 12 -1.47 4.50 -6.23
N ASN A 13 -1.27 3.95 -7.44
CA ASN A 13 -2.30 3.24 -8.18
C ASN A 13 -2.70 1.89 -7.55
N GLN A 14 -1.92 1.37 -6.60
CA GLN A 14 -2.23 0.13 -5.89
C GLN A 14 -3.12 0.38 -4.67
N VAL A 15 -3.28 1.64 -4.22
CA VAL A 15 -4.24 1.98 -3.17
C VAL A 15 -5.66 1.64 -3.63
N GLY A 16 -6.41 0.95 -2.77
CA GLY A 16 -7.72 0.37 -3.09
C GLY A 16 -7.65 -1.08 -3.60
N THR A 17 -6.46 -1.63 -3.81
CA THR A 17 -6.30 -3.03 -4.25
C THR A 17 -6.38 -3.99 -3.07
N GLN A 18 -7.12 -5.08 -3.25
CA GLN A 18 -7.13 -6.20 -2.31
C GLN A 18 -6.03 -7.20 -2.67
N ILE A 19 -5.29 -7.66 -1.66
CA ILE A 19 -4.17 -8.60 -1.79
C ILE A 19 -4.27 -9.70 -0.74
N GLN A 20 -3.64 -10.86 -1.00
CA GLN A 20 -3.41 -11.87 0.03
C GLN A 20 -2.07 -11.59 0.71
N TYR A 21 -2.06 -11.37 2.02
CA TYR A 21 -0.84 -11.16 2.80
C TYR A 21 -0.87 -12.01 4.07
N LYS A 22 0.21 -12.77 4.33
CA LYS A 22 0.31 -13.75 5.43
C LYS A 22 -0.87 -14.74 5.51
N GLY A 23 -1.43 -15.12 4.35
CA GLY A 23 -2.56 -16.05 4.29
C GLY A 23 -3.94 -15.44 4.56
N GLU A 24 -4.03 -14.14 4.83
CA GLU A 24 -5.29 -13.42 5.07
C GLU A 24 -5.51 -12.31 4.01
N PRO A 25 -6.77 -11.99 3.65
CA PRO A 25 -7.05 -10.93 2.69
C PRO A 25 -6.92 -9.54 3.34
N HIS A 26 -6.20 -8.64 2.67
CA HIS A 26 -5.94 -7.27 3.10
C HIS A 26 -6.24 -6.26 1.98
N LEU A 27 -6.55 -5.02 2.34
CA LEU A 27 -6.74 -3.88 1.44
C LEU A 27 -5.57 -2.91 1.59
N ILE A 28 -4.96 -2.50 0.48
CA ILE A 28 -3.99 -1.40 0.48
C ILE A 28 -4.78 -0.10 0.64
N THR A 29 -4.57 0.62 1.74
CA THR A 29 -5.31 1.85 2.05
C THR A 29 -4.48 3.12 1.88
N ASP A 30 -3.16 3.00 1.98
CA ASP A 30 -2.24 4.11 1.74
C ASP A 30 -0.88 3.61 1.28
N VAL A 31 -0.07 4.52 0.72
CA VAL A 31 1.32 4.27 0.38
C VAL A 31 2.19 5.47 0.72
N GLY A 32 3.24 5.22 1.50
CA GLY A 32 4.17 6.23 1.96
C GLY A 32 5.60 5.73 1.92
N GLY A 33 6.50 6.51 1.31
CA GLY A 33 7.93 6.21 1.26
C GLY A 33 8.24 4.87 0.60
N SER A 34 8.50 3.83 1.41
CA SER A 34 8.80 2.46 0.95
C SER A 34 7.86 1.40 1.53
N SER A 35 6.72 1.82 2.07
CA SER A 35 5.74 0.95 2.73
C SER A 35 4.31 1.18 2.24
N PHE A 36 3.50 0.12 2.27
CA PHE A 36 2.05 0.18 2.17
C PHE A 36 1.43 0.14 3.56
N THR A 37 0.30 0.81 3.72
CA THR A 37 -0.61 0.56 4.84
C THR A 37 -1.66 -0.44 4.39
N LEU A 38 -1.59 -1.65 4.95
CA LEU A 38 -2.54 -2.73 4.71
C LEU A 38 -3.58 -2.76 5.82
N VAL A 39 -4.84 -2.98 5.46
CA VAL A 39 -5.92 -3.24 6.43
C VAL A 39 -6.46 -4.64 6.20
N ARG A 40 -6.40 -5.49 7.21
CA ARG A 40 -6.96 -6.84 7.15
C ARG A 40 -8.47 -6.76 7.05
N LEU A 41 -9.06 -7.46 6.08
CA LEU A 41 -10.50 -7.40 5.83
C LEU A 41 -11.34 -8.11 6.90
N ARG A 42 -10.75 -9.06 7.62
CA ARG A 42 -11.42 -9.85 8.66
C ARG A 42 -11.80 -9.03 9.89
N ASP A 43 -10.88 -8.22 10.39
CA ASP A 43 -10.97 -7.54 11.70
C ASP A 43 -10.67 -6.02 11.62
N GLY A 44 -10.32 -5.51 10.44
CA GLY A 44 -9.95 -4.11 10.25
C GLY A 44 -8.57 -3.74 10.79
N TYR A 45 -7.74 -4.72 11.16
CA TYR A 45 -6.41 -4.45 11.70
C TYR A 45 -5.48 -3.84 10.64
N ALA A 46 -4.88 -2.68 10.94
CA ALA A 46 -3.96 -2.00 10.06
C ALA A 46 -2.49 -2.34 10.38
N GLU A 47 -1.69 -2.66 9.36
CA GLU A 47 -0.24 -2.83 9.48
C GLU A 47 0.51 -2.12 8.35
N ASN A 48 1.68 -1.58 8.67
CA ASN A 48 2.59 -1.02 7.68
C ASN A 48 3.58 -2.08 7.22
N VAL A 49 3.59 -2.37 5.92
CA VAL A 49 4.38 -3.44 5.32
C VAL A 49 5.25 -2.88 4.22
N LYS A 50 6.50 -3.34 4.14
CA LYS A 50 7.41 -2.92 3.07
C LYS A 50 6.84 -3.30 1.71
N ILE A 51 6.90 -2.37 0.76
CA ILE A 51 6.41 -2.59 -0.62
C ILE A 51 7.07 -3.81 -1.26
N ARG A 52 8.34 -4.07 -0.92
CA ARG A 52 9.09 -5.23 -1.41
C ARG A 52 8.51 -6.57 -0.94
N GLU A 53 7.96 -6.62 0.26
CA GLU A 53 7.32 -7.84 0.80
C GLU A 53 5.97 -8.12 0.12
N VAL A 54 5.27 -7.07 -0.31
CA VAL A 54 3.99 -7.19 -1.03
C VAL A 54 4.19 -7.48 -2.51
N ASN A 55 5.10 -6.75 -3.17
CA ASN A 55 5.32 -6.84 -4.62
C ASN A 55 6.39 -7.87 -5.02
N GLY A 56 7.01 -8.56 -4.05
CA GLY A 56 7.96 -9.64 -4.29
C GLY A 56 9.24 -9.24 -5.04
N ARG A 57 9.68 -7.97 -4.93
CA ARG A 57 10.83 -7.41 -5.65
C ARG A 57 11.97 -6.99 -4.73
#